data_AF-A0A7X6V8W2-F1
#
_entry.id   AF-A0A7X6V8W2-F1
#
_cell.length_a   1.000
_cell.length_b   1.000
_cell.length_c   1.000
_cell.angle_alpha   90.00
_cell.angle_beta   90.00
_cell.angle_gamma   90.00
#
_symmetry.space_group_name_H-M   'P 1'
#
loop_
_entity.id
_entity.type
_entity.pdbx_description
1 polymer ?
#
loop_
_entity_poly.entity_id
_entity_poly.type
_entity_poly.pdbx_seq_one_letter_code
_entity_poly.pdbx_strand_id
1 'polypeptide(L)'
;MKLKNRKDYRIRRHKRLRQKVQGSATRPRMSICVTNSHMYVQFIDDDAGTTLASASTLGMGAKLNVGTAQELGAKAAQAAIDKGISMVVIDRGGFSYHGRVQGIVEAALEAGLKVREGEQPPPRLKKASGKPKDKPDSSETEGKKGKSDKKSAPKTAKKKEVK
;
A
#
# COMPACT_ATOMS: atom_id res chain seq x y z
N MET A 1 -1.07 -35.06 1.83
CA MET A 1 0.13 -34.69 2.63
C MET A 1 -0.21 -33.60 3.64
N LYS A 2 0.19 -33.77 4.90
CA LYS A 2 0.02 -32.77 5.97
C LYS A 2 0.97 -31.58 5.70
N LEU A 3 0.42 -30.37 5.67
CA LEU A 3 1.22 -29.14 5.52
C LEU A 3 1.93 -28.88 6.85
N LYS A 4 3.24 -28.63 6.81
CA LYS A 4 4.05 -28.47 8.03
C LYS A 4 4.34 -27.01 8.31
N ASN A 5 4.65 -26.24 7.26
CA ASN A 5 5.16 -24.88 7.42
C ASN A 5 4.25 -23.84 6.77
N ARG A 6 4.33 -22.59 7.26
CA ARG A 6 3.60 -21.43 6.68
C ARG A 6 3.83 -21.28 5.18
N LYS A 7 5.04 -21.62 4.71
CA LYS A 7 5.42 -21.65 3.29
C LYS A 7 4.53 -22.63 2.50
N ASP A 8 4.26 -23.81 3.02
CA ASP A 8 3.47 -24.84 2.35
C ASP A 8 2.00 -24.40 2.24
N TYR A 9 1.44 -23.82 3.31
CA TYR A 9 0.09 -23.25 3.28
C TYR A 9 -0.03 -22.12 2.25
N ARG A 10 1.01 -21.28 2.13
CA ARG A 10 1.07 -20.26 1.08
C ARG A 10 1.12 -20.89 -0.31
N ILE A 11 1.98 -21.88 -0.54
CA ILE A 11 2.10 -22.58 -1.83
C ILE A 11 0.76 -23.22 -2.22
N ARG A 12 0.04 -23.86 -1.27
CA ARG A 12 -1.28 -24.42 -1.54
C ARG A 12 -2.29 -23.35 -1.95
N ARG A 13 -2.36 -22.22 -1.23
CA ARG A 13 -3.22 -21.08 -1.60
C ARG A 13 -2.84 -20.52 -2.97
N HIS A 14 -1.54 -20.43 -3.23
CA HIS A 14 -0.99 -19.93 -4.49
C HIS A 14 -1.40 -20.81 -5.68
N LYS A 15 -1.21 -22.12 -5.57
CA LYS A 15 -1.67 -23.08 -6.59
C LYS A 15 -3.18 -22.97 -6.84
N ARG A 16 -3.99 -22.86 -5.78
CA ARG A 16 -5.44 -22.69 -5.90
C ARG A 16 -5.83 -21.38 -6.60
N LEU A 17 -5.09 -20.29 -6.38
CA LEU A 17 -5.34 -19.03 -7.09
C LEU A 17 -4.98 -19.14 -8.57
N ARG A 18 -3.85 -19.78 -8.89
CA ARG A 18 -3.39 -19.99 -10.28
C ARG A 18 -4.27 -20.93 -11.11
N GLN A 19 -5.18 -21.70 -10.48
CA GLN A 19 -6.22 -22.42 -11.21
C GLN A 19 -7.22 -21.48 -11.89
N LYS A 20 -7.39 -20.26 -11.37
CA LYS A 20 -8.33 -19.25 -11.91
C LYS A 20 -7.62 -18.10 -12.61
N VAL A 21 -6.37 -17.84 -12.23
CA VAL A 21 -5.58 -16.72 -12.73
C VAL A 21 -4.50 -17.28 -13.66
N GLN A 22 -4.69 -17.03 -14.96
CA GLN A 22 -3.75 -17.36 -16.03
C GLN A 22 -3.44 -16.07 -16.80
N GLY A 23 -2.19 -15.87 -17.18
CA GLY A 23 -1.76 -14.75 -18.01
C GLY A 23 -1.38 -15.20 -19.42
N SER A 24 -1.73 -14.41 -20.41
CA SER A 24 -1.34 -14.59 -21.82
C SER A 24 -0.36 -13.50 -22.25
N ALA A 25 0.15 -13.57 -23.48
CA ALA A 25 0.98 -12.51 -24.07
C ALA A 25 0.31 -11.12 -24.04
N THR A 26 -1.01 -11.07 -24.31
CA THR A 26 -1.79 -9.81 -24.30
C THR A 26 -2.11 -9.31 -22.91
N ARG A 27 -2.28 -10.23 -21.95
CA ARG A 27 -2.60 -9.91 -20.56
C ARG A 27 -1.74 -10.74 -19.61
N PRO A 28 -0.44 -10.40 -19.46
CA PRO A 28 0.48 -11.16 -18.64
C PRO A 28 0.09 -11.14 -17.16
N ARG A 29 0.49 -12.18 -16.46
CA ARG A 29 0.25 -12.37 -15.02
C ARG A 29 1.29 -11.58 -14.23
N MET A 30 0.83 -10.56 -13.51
CA MET A 30 1.63 -9.79 -12.55
C MET A 30 1.75 -10.58 -11.24
N SER A 31 2.83 -11.34 -11.08
CA SER A 31 3.10 -12.15 -9.90
C SER A 31 3.84 -11.35 -8.83
N ILE A 32 3.24 -11.27 -7.64
CA ILE A 32 3.79 -10.56 -6.48
C ILE A 32 4.31 -11.56 -5.46
N CYS A 33 5.57 -11.42 -5.06
CA CYS A 33 6.17 -12.22 -4.00
C CYS A 33 6.74 -11.32 -2.90
N VAL A 34 6.27 -11.52 -1.67
CA VAL A 34 6.78 -10.82 -0.48
C VAL A 34 7.55 -11.81 0.37
N THR A 35 8.85 -11.58 0.51
CA THR A 35 9.71 -12.34 1.42
C THR A 35 9.91 -11.57 2.73
N ASN A 36 10.74 -12.08 3.63
CA ASN A 36 11.04 -11.38 4.88
C ASN A 36 11.80 -10.08 4.64
N SER A 37 12.72 -10.07 3.65
CA SER A 37 13.65 -8.96 3.43
C SER A 37 13.38 -8.18 2.13
N HIS A 38 12.72 -8.80 1.15
CA HIS A 38 12.54 -8.21 -0.19
C HIS A 38 11.15 -8.45 -0.78
N MET A 39 10.75 -7.56 -1.68
CA MET A 39 9.55 -7.69 -2.50
C MET A 39 9.97 -7.82 -3.97
N TYR A 40 9.26 -8.69 -4.68
CA TYR A 40 9.50 -8.99 -6.09
C TYR A 40 8.19 -8.91 -6.85
N VAL A 41 8.25 -8.32 -8.04
CA VAL A 41 7.16 -8.25 -9.00
C VAL A 41 7.68 -8.77 -10.35
N GLN A 42 6.92 -9.67 -10.96
CA GLN A 42 7.24 -10.25 -12.26
C GLN A 42 5.99 -10.20 -13.14
N PHE A 43 6.17 -9.91 -14.42
CA PHE A 43 5.14 -10.00 -15.44
C PHE A 43 5.47 -11.21 -16.30
N ILE A 44 4.61 -12.22 -16.24
CA ILE A 44 4.87 -13.54 -16.82
C ILE A 44 3.81 -13.81 -17.88
N ASP A 45 4.25 -14.27 -19.03
CA ASP A 45 3.39 -14.92 -20.02
C ASP A 45 3.37 -16.42 -19.71
N ASP A 46 2.22 -16.96 -19.32
CA ASP A 46 2.10 -18.38 -18.95
C ASP A 46 2.05 -19.29 -20.20
N ASP A 47 1.70 -18.76 -21.38
CA ASP A 47 1.66 -19.52 -22.64
C ASP A 47 3.08 -19.79 -23.16
N ALA A 48 3.90 -18.74 -23.22
CA ALA A 48 5.31 -18.85 -23.61
C ALA A 48 6.23 -19.30 -22.46
N GLY A 49 5.76 -19.23 -21.21
CA GLY A 49 6.57 -19.52 -20.02
C GLY A 49 7.70 -18.53 -19.78
N THR A 50 7.63 -17.33 -20.36
CA THR A 50 8.69 -16.31 -20.28
C THR A 50 8.32 -15.16 -19.36
N THR A 51 9.33 -14.59 -18.69
CA THR A 51 9.14 -13.37 -17.89
C THR A 51 9.41 -12.17 -18.77
N LEU A 52 8.36 -11.38 -19.04
CA LEU A 52 8.46 -10.20 -19.88
C LEU A 52 9.15 -9.08 -19.14
N ALA A 53 8.72 -8.74 -17.93
CA ALA A 53 9.29 -7.68 -17.12
C ALA A 53 9.44 -8.09 -15.65
N SER A 54 10.39 -7.50 -14.94
CA SER A 54 10.59 -7.78 -13.52
C SER A 54 11.15 -6.57 -12.79
N ALA A 55 10.72 -6.40 -11.53
CA ALA A 55 11.25 -5.40 -10.63
C ALA A 55 11.40 -6.01 -9.23
N SER A 56 12.41 -5.55 -8.49
CA SER A 56 12.65 -6.03 -7.13
C SER A 56 13.21 -4.93 -6.24
N THR A 57 13.06 -5.11 -4.93
CA THR A 57 13.75 -4.28 -3.94
C THR A 57 15.17 -4.76 -3.62
N LEU A 58 15.67 -5.76 -4.37
CA LEU A 58 17.06 -6.21 -4.24
C LEU A 58 17.98 -5.06 -4.66
N GLY A 59 18.92 -4.67 -3.80
CA GLY A 59 19.84 -3.56 -4.07
C GLY A 59 19.31 -2.15 -3.77
N MET A 60 18.03 -2.00 -3.40
CA MET A 60 17.49 -0.68 -3.02
C MET A 60 17.86 -0.24 -1.59
N GLY A 61 18.43 -1.13 -0.77
CA GLY A 61 18.80 -0.83 0.64
C GLY A 61 17.60 -0.44 1.53
N ALA A 62 16.37 -0.56 1.04
CA ALA A 62 15.19 0.01 1.66
C ALA A 62 14.50 -1.00 2.59
N LYS A 63 13.97 -0.51 3.71
CA LYS A 63 13.19 -1.31 4.68
C LYS A 63 11.85 -1.72 4.07
N LEU A 64 11.40 -2.94 4.38
CA LEU A 64 10.16 -3.49 3.83
C LEU A 64 8.90 -2.82 4.40
N ASN A 65 8.49 -1.72 3.79
CA ASN A 65 7.36 -0.89 4.23
C ASN A 65 6.34 -0.68 3.10
N VAL A 66 5.17 -0.11 3.43
CA VAL A 66 4.15 0.21 2.43
C VAL A 66 4.65 1.24 1.42
N GLY A 67 5.45 2.24 1.85
CA GLY A 67 6.07 3.22 0.95
C GLY A 67 6.99 2.56 -0.10
N THR A 68 7.88 1.65 0.33
CA THR A 68 8.73 0.89 -0.61
C THR A 68 7.94 -0.01 -1.56
N ALA A 69 6.76 -0.46 -1.14
CA ALA A 69 5.85 -1.23 -1.99
C ALA A 69 5.23 -0.35 -3.09
N GLN A 70 4.90 0.90 -2.78
CA GLN A 70 4.40 1.87 -3.77
C GLN A 70 5.49 2.22 -4.78
N GLU A 71 6.71 2.54 -4.32
CA GLU A 71 7.85 2.80 -5.19
C GLU A 71 8.15 1.62 -6.12
N LEU A 72 8.11 0.39 -5.58
CA LEU A 72 8.28 -0.82 -6.36
C LEU A 72 7.17 -0.99 -7.41
N GLY A 73 5.91 -0.71 -7.04
CA GLY A 73 4.77 -0.79 -7.95
C GLY A 73 4.90 0.17 -9.13
N ALA A 74 5.31 1.41 -8.87
CA ALA A 74 5.56 2.42 -9.91
C ALA A 74 6.72 2.00 -10.84
N LYS A 75 7.85 1.54 -10.28
CA LYS A 75 8.98 1.02 -11.08
C LYS A 75 8.60 -0.19 -11.92
N ALA A 76 7.82 -1.10 -11.36
CA ALA A 76 7.34 -2.29 -12.07
C ALA A 76 6.42 -1.91 -13.24
N ALA A 77 5.56 -0.92 -13.06
CA ALA A 77 4.67 -0.44 -14.10
C ALA A 77 5.43 0.21 -15.25
N GLN A 78 6.40 1.07 -14.95
CA GLN A 78 7.24 1.69 -15.98
C GLN A 78 7.94 0.62 -16.83
N ALA A 79 8.58 -0.37 -16.18
CA ALA A 79 9.26 -1.46 -16.87
C ALA A 79 8.32 -2.35 -17.72
N ALA A 80 7.02 -2.41 -17.37
CA ALA A 80 6.01 -3.13 -18.14
C ALA A 80 5.56 -2.31 -19.36
N ILE A 81 5.33 -1.00 -19.18
CA ILE A 81 4.95 -0.06 -20.24
C ILE A 81 6.05 0.06 -21.29
N ASP A 82 7.32 0.10 -20.86
CA ASP A 82 8.48 0.14 -21.77
C ASP A 82 8.55 -1.12 -22.67
N LYS A 83 7.92 -2.22 -22.25
CA LYS A 83 7.79 -3.47 -23.00
C LYS A 83 6.45 -3.62 -23.73
N GLY A 84 5.66 -2.55 -23.79
CA GLY A 84 4.37 -2.51 -24.49
C GLY A 84 3.22 -3.20 -23.75
N ILE A 85 3.37 -3.51 -22.45
CA ILE A 85 2.34 -4.17 -21.66
C ILE A 85 1.39 -3.12 -21.08
N SER A 86 0.14 -3.13 -21.54
CA SER A 86 -0.91 -2.22 -21.05
C SER A 86 -1.89 -2.90 -20.07
N MET A 87 -2.10 -4.20 -20.23
CA MET A 87 -3.09 -4.98 -19.49
C MET A 87 -2.44 -6.12 -18.72
N VAL A 88 -2.88 -6.34 -17.48
CA VAL A 88 -2.32 -7.39 -16.62
C VAL A 88 -3.39 -8.11 -15.80
N VAL A 89 -3.12 -9.35 -15.42
CA VAL A 89 -3.88 -10.05 -14.37
C VAL A 89 -3.08 -10.01 -13.07
N ILE A 90 -3.70 -9.60 -11.96
CA ILE A 90 -3.02 -9.59 -10.66
C ILE A 90 -2.94 -11.01 -10.09
N ASP A 91 -1.73 -11.47 -9.81
CA ASP A 91 -1.45 -12.67 -9.02
C ASP A 91 -0.76 -12.30 -7.70
N ARG A 92 -1.56 -12.32 -6.63
CA ARG A 92 -1.14 -12.01 -5.26
C ARG A 92 -0.25 -13.07 -4.59
N GLY A 93 0.20 -14.12 -5.27
CA GLY A 93 1.26 -15.00 -4.73
C GLY A 93 0.86 -15.87 -3.52
N GLY A 94 -0.44 -16.03 -3.29
CA GLY A 94 -0.99 -16.67 -2.08
C GLY A 94 -1.03 -15.78 -0.83
N PHE A 95 -0.67 -14.51 -0.95
CA PHE A 95 -0.79 -13.50 0.12
C PHE A 95 -2.20 -12.90 0.17
N SER A 96 -2.57 -12.35 1.32
CA SER A 96 -3.82 -11.58 1.45
C SER A 96 -3.67 -10.24 0.72
N TYR A 97 -4.76 -9.75 0.12
CA TYR A 97 -4.76 -8.44 -0.53
C TYR A 97 -4.89 -7.34 0.52
N HIS A 98 -3.76 -6.96 1.12
CA HIS A 98 -3.68 -5.92 2.15
C HIS A 98 -2.26 -5.34 2.20
N GLY A 99 -2.11 -4.16 2.81
CA GLY A 99 -0.83 -3.57 3.18
C GLY A 99 0.11 -3.44 1.98
N ARG A 100 1.23 -4.17 2.01
CA ARG A 100 2.27 -4.10 0.96
C ARG A 100 1.78 -4.59 -0.41
N VAL A 101 1.02 -5.69 -0.44
CA VAL A 101 0.52 -6.25 -1.72
C VAL A 101 -0.46 -5.29 -2.38
N GLN A 102 -1.31 -4.67 -1.55
CA GLN A 102 -2.27 -3.66 -1.95
C GLN A 102 -1.57 -2.39 -2.47
N GLY A 103 -0.54 -1.90 -1.76
CA GLY A 103 0.24 -0.74 -2.18
C GLY A 103 0.99 -0.95 -3.50
N ILE A 104 1.53 -2.14 -3.76
CA ILE A 104 2.17 -2.47 -5.06
C ILE A 104 1.15 -2.36 -6.20
N VAL A 105 -0.04 -2.93 -6.00
CA VAL A 105 -1.09 -2.95 -7.04
C VAL A 105 -1.64 -1.55 -7.30
N GLU A 106 -1.91 -0.77 -6.24
CA GLU A 106 -2.37 0.62 -6.40
C GLU A 106 -1.36 1.48 -7.15
N ALA A 107 -0.10 1.44 -6.76
CA ALA A 107 0.93 2.21 -7.44
C ALA A 107 1.12 1.78 -8.90
N ALA A 108 0.96 0.49 -9.19
CA ALA A 108 1.00 -0.02 -10.57
C ALA A 108 -0.18 0.50 -11.41
N LEU A 109 -1.38 0.55 -10.83
CA LEU A 109 -2.58 1.10 -11.47
C LEU A 109 -2.47 2.61 -11.71
N GLU A 110 -1.98 3.36 -10.72
CA GLU A 110 -1.74 4.81 -10.83
C GLU A 110 -0.71 5.14 -11.91
N ALA A 111 0.30 4.30 -12.07
CA ALA A 111 1.30 4.42 -13.13
C ALA A 111 0.81 4.00 -14.53
N GLY A 112 -0.47 3.58 -14.67
CA GLY A 112 -1.12 3.38 -15.97
C GLY A 112 -1.36 1.94 -16.40
N LEU A 113 -0.98 0.93 -15.59
CA LEU A 113 -1.37 -0.46 -15.86
C LEU A 113 -2.87 -0.67 -15.64
N LYS A 114 -3.51 -1.44 -16.52
CA LYS A 114 -4.95 -1.76 -16.42
C LYS A 114 -5.15 -3.23 -16.05
N VAL A 115 -6.12 -3.50 -15.18
CA VAL A 115 -6.41 -4.88 -14.70
C VAL A 115 -7.70 -5.45 -15.30
N ARG A 116 -8.63 -4.60 -15.72
CA ARG A 116 -9.85 -4.96 -16.46
C ARG A 116 -10.03 -3.95 -17.59
N GLU A 117 -10.54 -4.42 -18.73
CA GLU A 117 -11.07 -3.52 -19.76
C GLU A 117 -12.31 -2.82 -19.16
N GLY A 118 -12.28 -1.50 -19.06
CA GLY A 118 -13.50 -0.68 -18.94
C GLY A 118 -13.98 -0.23 -17.57
N GLU A 119 -13.37 -0.59 -16.43
CA GLU A 119 -13.86 -0.08 -15.13
C GLU A 119 -12.71 0.31 -14.19
N GLN A 120 -12.65 1.59 -13.83
CA GLN A 120 -11.75 2.05 -12.78
C GLN A 120 -12.10 1.31 -11.48
N PRO A 121 -11.11 0.86 -10.68
CA PRO A 121 -11.39 0.35 -9.35
C PRO A 121 -12.19 1.42 -8.59
N PRO A 122 -13.24 1.03 -7.82
CA PRO A 122 -14.04 2.01 -7.11
C PRO A 122 -13.10 2.89 -6.26
N PRO A 123 -13.22 4.23 -6.34
CA PRO A 123 -12.36 5.12 -5.59
C PRO A 123 -12.47 4.73 -4.13
N ARG A 124 -11.34 4.39 -3.51
CA ARG A 124 -11.36 4.17 -2.06
C ARG A 124 -11.75 5.47 -1.42
N LEU A 125 -12.87 5.43 -0.70
CA LEU A 125 -13.22 6.45 0.27
C LEU A 125 -11.95 6.73 1.08
N LYS A 126 -11.34 7.91 0.87
CA LYS A 126 -10.22 8.38 1.68
C LYS A 126 -10.70 8.22 3.11
N LYS A 127 -10.04 7.37 3.91
CA LYS A 127 -10.35 7.34 5.35
C LYS A 127 -10.15 8.77 5.82
N ALA A 128 -11.26 9.44 6.14
CA ALA A 128 -11.22 10.76 6.71
C ALA A 128 -10.30 10.67 7.93
N SER A 129 -9.16 11.34 7.85
CA SER A 129 -8.37 11.67 9.02
C SER A 129 -9.22 12.66 9.84
N GLY A 130 -10.16 12.11 10.59
CA GLY A 130 -11.05 12.83 11.48
C GLY A 130 -11.16 12.03 12.76
N LYS A 131 -10.24 12.31 13.69
CA LYS A 131 -10.38 11.91 15.10
C LYS A 131 -11.75 12.45 15.56
N PRO A 132 -12.70 11.62 16.02
CA PRO A 132 -13.97 12.15 16.53
C PRO A 132 -13.64 13.01 17.76
N LYS A 133 -13.92 14.31 17.67
CA LYS A 133 -13.95 15.20 18.83
C LYS A 133 -15.19 14.85 19.65
N ASP A 134 -15.01 14.92 20.95
CA ASP A 134 -15.90 14.43 22.00
C ASP A 134 -17.35 14.89 21.86
N LYS A 135 -18.25 14.00 22.32
CA LYS A 135 -19.69 14.18 22.49
C LYS A 135 -19.98 15.42 23.37
N PRO A 136 -20.89 16.33 22.97
CA PRO A 136 -21.49 17.25 23.93
C PRO A 136 -22.74 16.60 24.55
N ASP A 137 -22.70 16.33 25.86
CA ASP A 137 -23.88 16.05 26.65
C ASP A 137 -24.64 17.36 26.91
N SER A 138 -25.94 17.35 26.63
CA SER A 138 -26.89 18.43 26.92
C SER A 138 -27.66 18.12 28.19
N SER A 139 -27.47 18.89 29.26
CA SER A 139 -28.54 19.22 30.22
C SER A 139 -28.07 20.27 31.23
N GLU A 140 -28.89 21.30 31.36
CA GLU A 140 -28.78 22.47 32.22
C GLU A 140 -28.72 22.13 33.71
N THR A 141 -28.00 22.93 34.50
CA THR A 141 -28.40 23.31 35.87
C THR A 141 -27.63 24.55 36.34
N GLU A 142 -28.40 25.64 36.46
CA GLU A 142 -28.35 26.72 37.46
C GLU A 142 -27.02 27.18 38.11
N GLY A 143 -26.65 28.42 37.76
CA GLY A 143 -26.37 29.55 38.67
C GLY A 143 -25.53 29.37 39.95
N LYS A 144 -24.35 30.02 40.00
CA LYS A 144 -24.09 31.20 40.87
C LYS A 144 -22.62 31.66 40.86
N LYS A 145 -22.50 32.99 40.90
CA LYS A 145 -21.46 33.87 41.50
C LYS A 145 -20.08 33.95 40.85
N GLY A 146 -19.77 35.15 40.38
CA GLY A 146 -18.48 35.53 39.84
C GLY A 146 -17.50 36.13 40.85
N LYS A 147 -16.28 36.36 40.34
CA LYS A 147 -15.43 37.54 40.54
C LYS A 147 -14.10 37.28 39.83
N SER A 148 -13.74 38.10 38.85
CA SER A 148 -12.34 38.26 38.46
C SER A 148 -12.13 39.66 37.90
N ASP A 149 -11.88 40.60 38.81
CA ASP A 149 -11.09 41.79 38.52
C ASP A 149 -9.61 41.43 38.64
N LYS A 150 -8.86 41.64 37.55
CA LYS A 150 -7.52 42.29 37.50
C LYS A 150 -6.77 41.91 36.21
N LYS A 151 -6.86 42.82 35.24
CA LYS A 151 -5.72 43.47 34.54
C LYS A 151 -4.41 43.32 35.34
N SER A 152 -3.24 43.02 34.81
CA SER A 152 -2.59 43.49 33.58
C SER A 152 -1.20 42.84 33.46
N ALA A 153 -0.73 42.63 32.23
CA ALA A 153 0.69 42.46 31.84
C ALA A 153 1.52 43.75 32.20
N PRO A 154 2.83 43.92 31.88
CA PRO A 154 3.68 43.17 30.94
C PRO A 154 5.21 43.06 31.25
N LYS A 155 5.89 42.28 30.38
CA LYS A 155 7.25 42.43 29.77
C LYS A 155 8.46 42.98 30.57
N THR A 156 9.60 42.27 30.46
CA THR A 156 10.96 42.69 29.98
C THR A 156 12.03 41.82 30.69
N ALA A 157 12.93 41.06 30.04
CA ALA A 157 14.05 41.32 29.11
C ALA A 157 15.44 41.42 29.80
N LYS A 158 16.43 40.71 29.22
CA LYS A 158 17.92 40.80 29.38
C LYS A 158 18.48 40.11 30.65
N LYS A 159 19.67 39.47 30.70
CA LYS A 159 20.95 39.49 29.93
C LYS A 159 21.80 38.26 30.40
N LYS A 160 22.65 37.64 29.55
CA LYS A 160 24.14 37.47 29.66
C LYS A 160 24.68 37.01 31.05
N GLU A 161 25.52 35.98 31.24
CA GLU A 161 26.87 35.68 30.71
C GLU A 161 27.28 34.25 31.22
N VAL A 162 27.95 33.41 30.42
CA VAL A 162 29.41 33.10 30.46
C VAL A 162 29.99 32.82 31.85
N LYS A 163 30.29 31.54 32.14
CA LYS A 163 31.64 31.06 32.48
C LYS A 163 31.74 29.56 32.30
#